data_AF-A0A9W9FY21-F1
#
_entry.id   AF-A0A9W9FY21-F1
#
_cell.length_a   1.000
_cell.length_b   1.000
_cell.length_c   1.000
_cell.angle_alpha   90.00
_cell.angle_beta   90.00
_cell.angle_gamma   90.00
#
_symmetry.space_group_name_H-M   'P 1'
#
loop_
_entity.id
_entity.type
_entity.pdbx_description
1 polymer ?
#
loop_
_entity_poly.entity_id
_entity_poly.type
_entity_poly.pdbx_seq_one_letter_code
_entity_poly.pdbx_strand_id
1 'polypeptide(L)'
;MGFYQGHPFLYSEPLVPIVSVPERFYSSIPVRVSKYSDSIQEAAEKAREDLVKKLGVSTASLAANGTITQHGHVVSWAFPECPSSWISFLTELIEFGVIFDDLTDSLDKNSGPEPVKFDRY
;
A
#
# COMPACT_ATOMS: atom_id res chain seq x y z
N MET A 1 -15.66 -0.15 22.91
CA MET A 1 -14.46 0.47 22.31
C MET A 1 -13.25 -0.35 22.71
N GLY A 2 -12.36 -0.66 21.76
CA GLY A 2 -11.11 -1.37 22.05
C GLY A 2 -10.03 -0.40 22.55
N PHE A 3 -9.07 -0.92 23.31
CA PHE A 3 -7.91 -0.18 23.81
C PHE A 3 -6.63 -0.93 23.48
N TYR A 4 -5.53 -0.21 23.28
CA TYR A 4 -4.18 -0.76 23.25
C TYR A 4 -3.29 0.08 24.15
N GLN A 5 -2.67 -0.55 25.16
CA GLN A 5 -1.83 0.12 26.16
C GLN A 5 -2.50 1.34 26.83
N GLY A 6 -3.83 1.30 27.02
CA GLY A 6 -4.59 2.40 27.63
C GLY A 6 -5.04 3.49 26.65
N HIS A 7 -4.63 3.43 25.38
CA HIS A 7 -5.07 4.36 24.35
C HIS A 7 -6.31 3.82 23.61
N PRO A 8 -7.38 4.63 23.46
CA PRO A 8 -8.57 4.22 22.73
C PRO A 8 -8.32 4.23 21.21
N PHE A 9 -8.91 3.28 20.50
CA PHE A 9 -9.01 3.32 19.04
C PHE A 9 -10.11 4.30 18.61
N LEU A 10 -9.74 5.36 17.91
CA LEU A 10 -10.64 6.43 17.50
C LEU A 10 -11.07 6.27 16.03
N TYR A 11 -10.14 5.91 15.16
CA TYR A 11 -10.32 5.98 13.71
C TYR A 11 -10.44 4.61 13.02
N SER A 12 -10.28 3.53 13.77
CA SER A 12 -10.35 2.16 13.23
C SER A 12 -11.39 1.28 13.89
N GLU A 13 -11.68 0.16 13.25
CA GLU A 13 -12.51 -0.94 13.74
C GLU A 13 -11.76 -2.28 13.67
N PRO A 14 -12.13 -3.29 14.49
CA PRO A 14 -11.54 -4.62 14.38
C PRO A 14 -11.71 -5.18 12.97
N LEU A 15 -10.65 -5.74 12.40
CA LEU A 15 -10.76 -6.44 11.11
C LEU A 15 -11.68 -7.64 11.27
N VAL A 16 -12.68 -7.76 10.39
CA VAL A 16 -13.51 -8.96 10.26
C VAL A 16 -12.79 -9.92 9.30
N PRO A 17 -12.31 -11.09 9.75
CA PRO A 17 -11.60 -12.01 8.87
C PRO A 17 -12.49 -12.52 7.74
N ILE A 18 -11.98 -12.44 6.50
CA ILE A 18 -12.66 -12.99 5.31
C ILE A 18 -12.48 -14.52 5.23
N VAL A 19 -11.43 -15.05 5.88
CA VAL A 19 -11.10 -16.49 5.95
C VAL A 19 -10.69 -16.88 7.37
N SER A 20 -10.71 -18.19 7.68
CA SER A 20 -10.18 -18.68 8.94
C SER A 20 -8.71 -18.31 9.08
N VAL A 21 -8.40 -17.51 10.12
CA VAL A 21 -7.05 -17.07 10.40
C VAL A 21 -6.26 -18.27 10.95
N PRO A 22 -5.02 -18.53 10.49
CA PRO A 22 -4.21 -19.59 11.06
C PRO A 22 -4.05 -19.43 12.58
N GLU A 23 -4.14 -20.52 13.36
CA GLU A 23 -3.95 -20.51 14.83
C GLU A 23 -2.64 -19.83 15.27
N ARG A 24 -1.66 -19.74 14.36
CA ARG A 24 -0.34 -19.13 14.59
C ARG A 24 -0.22 -17.66 14.16
N PHE A 25 -1.33 -16.97 13.86
CA PHE A 25 -1.28 -15.53 13.59
C PHE A 25 -1.10 -14.76 14.91
N TYR A 26 0.07 -14.93 15.52
CA TYR A 26 0.47 -14.26 16.75
C TYR A 26 0.78 -12.80 16.46
N SER A 27 -0.24 -11.95 16.49
CA SER A 27 -0.04 -10.53 16.73
C SER A 27 -0.43 -10.23 18.17
N SER A 28 0.52 -9.69 18.94
CA SER A 28 0.23 -9.04 20.23
C SER A 28 -0.52 -7.71 20.04
N ILE A 29 -0.75 -7.32 18.78
CA ILE A 29 -1.38 -6.08 18.35
C ILE A 29 -2.72 -6.46 17.69
N PRO A 30 -3.86 -5.93 18.17
CA PRO A 30 -5.14 -6.16 17.53
C PRO A 30 -5.10 -5.73 16.05
N VAL A 31 -5.48 -6.62 15.13
CA VAL A 31 -5.61 -6.28 13.71
C VAL A 31 -6.85 -5.42 13.50
N ARG A 32 -6.68 -4.29 12.83
CA ARG A 32 -7.72 -3.27 12.66
C ARG A 32 -7.65 -2.66 11.26
N VAL A 33 -8.76 -2.08 10.83
CA VAL A 33 -8.91 -1.36 9.55
C VAL A 33 -9.51 0.01 9.78
N SER A 34 -9.18 0.97 8.92
CA SER A 34 -9.70 2.33 9.03
C SER A 34 -11.20 2.39 8.75
N LYS A 35 -11.92 3.20 9.54
CA LYS A 35 -13.33 3.55 9.27
C LYS A 35 -13.51 4.41 8.02
N TYR A 36 -12.41 4.94 7.46
CA TYR A 36 -12.40 5.82 6.31
C TYR A 36 -11.94 5.11 5.02
N SER A 37 -12.13 3.80 4.94
CA SER A 37 -11.62 2.98 3.82
C SER A 37 -12.04 3.51 2.44
N ASP A 38 -13.30 3.92 2.27
CA ASP A 38 -13.80 4.49 1.01
C ASP A 38 -13.08 5.81 0.67
N SER A 39 -12.96 6.72 1.64
CA SER A 39 -12.26 8.00 1.44
C SER A 39 -10.77 7.82 1.18
N ILE A 40 -10.14 6.80 1.77
CA ILE A 40 -8.75 6.43 1.48
C ILE A 40 -8.63 5.95 0.04
N GLN A 41 -9.56 5.11 -0.42
CA GLN A 41 -9.53 4.62 -1.80
C GLN A 41 -9.72 5.76 -2.81
N GLU A 42 -10.70 6.64 -2.61
CA GLU A 42 -10.91 7.81 -3.47
C GLU A 42 -9.67 8.72 -3.51
N ALA A 43 -9.04 8.96 -2.36
CA ALA A 43 -7.83 9.76 -2.28
C ALA A 43 -6.63 9.11 -2.97
N ALA A 44 -6.49 7.79 -2.86
CA ALA A 44 -5.44 7.02 -3.54
C ALA A 44 -5.63 7.01 -5.06
N GLU A 45 -6.86 6.79 -5.53
CA GLU A 45 -7.20 6.84 -6.97
C GLU A 45 -6.83 8.20 -7.57
N LYS A 46 -7.23 9.28 -6.90
CA LYS A 46 -6.86 10.64 -7.32
C LYS A 46 -5.35 10.90 -7.28
N ALA A 47 -4.67 10.50 -6.20
CA ALA A 47 -3.23 10.71 -6.07
C ALA A 47 -2.47 9.98 -7.17
N ARG A 48 -2.86 8.75 -7.49
CA ARG A 48 -2.28 7.96 -8.57
C ARG A 48 -2.46 8.63 -9.93
N GLU A 49 -3.66 9.11 -10.26
CA GLU A 49 -3.90 9.85 -11.51
C GLU A 49 -3.01 11.10 -11.62
N ASP A 50 -2.92 11.88 -10.53
CA ASP A 50 -2.10 13.08 -10.47
C ASP A 50 -0.60 12.76 -10.61
N LEU A 51 -0.12 11.72 -9.93
CA LEU A 51 1.29 11.30 -9.96
C LEU A 51 1.70 10.75 -11.32
N VAL A 52 0.88 9.90 -11.93
CA VAL A 52 1.08 9.38 -13.29
C VAL A 52 1.24 10.53 -14.28
N LYS A 53 0.34 11.53 -14.20
CA LYS A 53 0.38 12.70 -15.06
C LYS A 53 1.62 13.57 -14.81
N LYS A 54 2.01 13.77 -13.55
CA LYS A 54 3.19 14.58 -13.18
C LYS A 54 4.51 13.92 -13.57
N LEU A 55 4.61 12.60 -13.42
CA LEU A 55 5.84 11.83 -13.64
C LEU A 55 5.97 11.30 -15.07
N GLY A 56 4.89 11.33 -15.87
CA GLY A 56 4.90 10.85 -17.25
C GLY A 56 5.07 9.32 -17.36
N VAL A 57 4.70 8.58 -16.32
CA VAL A 57 4.81 7.12 -16.26
C VAL A 57 3.56 6.46 -16.83
N SER A 58 3.70 5.23 -17.35
CA SER A 58 2.55 4.45 -17.84
C SER A 58 1.76 3.84 -16.69
N THR A 59 0.43 3.88 -16.75
CA THR A 59 -0.49 3.24 -15.79
C THR A 59 -0.43 1.71 -15.79
N ALA A 60 0.38 1.11 -16.67
CA ALA A 60 0.49 -0.34 -16.82
C ALA A 60 1.51 -0.99 -15.86
N SER A 61 2.25 -0.23 -15.03
CA SER A 61 3.15 -0.80 -14.02
C SER A 61 2.40 -1.29 -12.78
N LEU A 62 3.03 -2.14 -11.96
CA LEU A 62 2.45 -2.72 -10.74
C LEU A 62 1.91 -1.67 -9.75
N ALA A 63 2.38 -0.43 -9.84
CA ALA A 63 1.83 0.76 -9.19
C ALA A 63 0.30 0.91 -9.33
N ALA A 64 -0.32 0.38 -10.39
CA ALA A 64 -1.77 0.41 -10.53
C ALA A 64 -2.51 -0.51 -9.54
N ASN A 65 -1.89 -1.60 -9.08
CA ASN A 65 -2.58 -2.64 -8.29
C ASN A 65 -1.89 -3.00 -6.96
N GLY A 66 -0.67 -2.51 -6.70
CA GLY A 66 0.10 -2.90 -5.51
C GLY A 66 -0.47 -2.39 -4.19
N THR A 67 -1.19 -1.27 -4.21
CA THR A 67 -1.69 -0.61 -3.00
C THR A 67 -3.10 -1.05 -2.61
N ILE A 68 -3.88 -1.64 -3.53
CA ILE A 68 -5.26 -2.06 -3.29
C ILE A 68 -5.34 -3.58 -3.12
N THR A 69 -5.88 -4.02 -1.99
CA THR A 69 -6.07 -5.44 -1.66
C THR A 69 -7.55 -5.76 -1.44
N GLN A 70 -7.88 -7.04 -1.23
CA GLN A 70 -9.23 -7.44 -0.79
C GLN A 70 -9.68 -6.83 0.54
N HIS A 71 -8.74 -6.30 1.34
CA HIS A 71 -9.01 -5.58 2.59
C HIS A 71 -8.96 -4.05 2.41
N GLY A 72 -9.02 -3.57 1.16
CA GLY A 72 -8.91 -2.17 0.80
C GLY A 72 -7.46 -1.72 0.58
N HIS A 73 -7.30 -0.41 0.45
CA HIS A 73 -6.01 0.24 0.25
C HIS A 73 -5.08 0.05 1.45
N VAL A 74 -3.76 -0.04 1.21
CA VAL A 74 -2.73 -0.30 2.23
C VAL A 74 -2.78 0.65 3.42
N VAL A 75 -3.11 1.93 3.21
CA VAL A 75 -3.26 2.90 4.30
C VAL A 75 -4.35 2.47 5.30
N SER A 76 -5.42 1.79 4.84
CA SER A 76 -6.51 1.36 5.71
C SER A 76 -6.07 0.32 6.74
N TRP A 77 -5.20 -0.63 6.36
CA TRP A 77 -4.77 -1.72 7.25
C TRP A 77 -3.36 -1.54 7.84
N ALA A 78 -2.49 -0.76 7.21
CA ALA A 78 -1.16 -0.42 7.74
C ALA A 78 -1.20 0.78 8.69
N PHE A 79 -2.11 1.73 8.46
CA PHE A 79 -2.30 2.93 9.29
C PHE A 79 -3.77 3.11 9.72
N PRO A 80 -4.38 2.11 10.39
CA PRO A 80 -5.81 2.10 10.65
C PRO A 80 -6.25 3.26 11.58
N GLU A 81 -5.37 3.74 12.45
CA GLU A 81 -5.62 4.90 13.32
C GLU A 81 -5.22 6.25 12.69
N CYS A 82 -5.09 6.32 11.36
CA CYS A 82 -4.88 7.60 10.67
C CYS A 82 -6.12 8.50 10.81
N PRO A 83 -5.98 9.75 11.31
CA PRO A 83 -7.07 10.72 11.29
C PRO A 83 -7.42 11.10 9.84
N SER A 84 -8.68 11.45 9.60
CA SER A 84 -9.17 11.77 8.25
C SER A 84 -8.44 12.94 7.59
N SER A 85 -7.95 13.91 8.38
CA SER A 85 -7.18 15.06 7.88
C SER A 85 -5.82 14.70 7.28
N TRP A 86 -5.31 13.49 7.52
CA TRP A 86 -4.02 13.03 7.02
C TRP A 86 -4.14 12.05 5.85
N ILE A 87 -5.36 11.61 5.53
CA ILE A 87 -5.60 10.58 4.50
C ILE A 87 -4.96 10.97 3.17
N SER A 88 -5.29 12.15 2.64
CA SER A 88 -4.80 12.59 1.33
C SER A 88 -3.26 12.62 1.25
N PHE A 89 -2.62 13.08 2.32
CA PHE A 89 -1.15 13.12 2.39
C PHE A 89 -0.56 11.71 2.42
N LEU A 90 -1.06 10.83 3.29
CA LEU A 90 -0.53 9.46 3.40
C LEU A 90 -0.79 8.64 2.15
N THR A 91 -1.96 8.78 1.51
CA THR A 91 -2.24 8.09 0.25
C THR A 91 -1.30 8.56 -0.85
N GLU A 92 -1.08 9.87 -0.99
CA GLU A 92 -0.14 10.40 -2.00
C GLU A 92 1.30 9.93 -1.73
N LEU A 93 1.74 9.93 -0.48
CA LEU A 93 3.07 9.47 -0.10
C LEU A 93 3.29 7.99 -0.44
N ILE A 94 2.31 7.13 -0.12
CA ILE A 94 2.41 5.70 -0.37
C ILE A 94 2.35 5.40 -1.87
N GLU A 95 1.42 6.00 -2.61
CA GLU A 95 1.33 5.86 -4.07
C GLU A 95 2.63 6.31 -4.74
N PHE A 96 3.20 7.44 -4.31
CA PHE A 96 4.51 7.90 -4.79
C PHE A 96 5.61 6.88 -4.48
N GLY A 97 5.64 6.34 -3.26
CA GLY A 97 6.62 5.34 -2.85
C GLY A 97 6.58 4.08 -3.72
N VAL A 98 5.39 3.58 -4.04
CA VAL A 98 5.22 2.39 -4.90
C VAL A 98 5.62 2.69 -6.35
N ILE A 99 5.24 3.86 -6.89
CA ILE A 99 5.68 4.27 -8.23
C ILE A 99 7.20 4.38 -8.28
N PHE A 100 7.82 4.95 -7.26
CA PHE A 100 9.26 5.12 -7.18
C PHE A 100 10.00 3.78 -7.08
N ASP A 101 9.47 2.83 -6.30
CA ASP A 101 9.96 1.45 -6.20
C ASP A 101 9.95 0.76 -7.56
N ASP A 102 8.81 0.79 -8.27
CA ASP A 102 8.65 0.24 -9.63
C ASP A 102 9.66 0.84 -10.64
N LEU A 103 9.88 2.16 -10.56
CA LEU A 103 10.84 2.86 -11.41
C LEU A 103 12.27 2.42 -11.11
N THR A 104 12.62 2.27 -9.84
CA THR A 104 13.95 1.85 -9.40
C THR A 104 14.24 0.41 -9.84
N ASP A 105 13.27 -0.50 -9.64
CA ASP A 105 13.35 -1.89 -10.09
C ASP A 105 13.50 -2.02 -11.61
N SER A 106 12.80 -1.16 -12.36
CA SER A 106 12.88 -1.12 -13.82
C SER A 106 14.24 -0.64 -14.31
N LEU A 107 14.85 0.34 -13.62
CA LEU A 107 16.20 0.80 -13.89
C LEU A 107 17.22 -0.32 -13.62
N ASP A 108 17.10 -1.00 -12.48
CA ASP A 108 18.00 -2.09 -12.08
C ASP A 108 18.00 -3.26 -13.09
N LYS A 109 16.80 -3.67 -13.56
CA LYS A 109 16.66 -4.71 -14.60
C LYS A 109 17.29 -4.32 -15.93
N ASN A 110 17.26 -3.03 -16.27
CA ASN A 110 17.86 -2.51 -17.51
C ASN A 110 19.37 -2.25 -17.38
N SER A 111 19.91 -2.20 -16.15
CA SER A 111 21.35 -2.08 -15.88
C SER A 111 22.07 -3.43 -15.70
N GLY A 112 21.41 -4.56 -15.96
CA GLY A 112 22.05 -5.88 -15.96
C GLY A 112 23.21 -5.96 -16.97
N PRO A 113 24.33 -6.63 -16.64
CA PRO A 113 25.46 -6.75 -17.55
C PRO A 113 25.04 -7.46 -18.85
N GLU A 114 25.63 -7.04 -19.99
CA GLU A 114 25.41 -7.73 -21.26
C GLU A 114 25.56 -9.24 -21.09
N PRO A 115 24.65 -10.05 -21.67
CA PRO A 115 24.76 -11.49 -21.57
C PRO A 115 26.09 -11.92 -22.21
N VAL A 116 27.00 -12.44 -21.37
CA VAL A 116 28.25 -13.06 -21.83
C VAL A 116 27.87 -14.21 -22.75
N LYS A 117 28.08 -14.02 -24.05
CA LYS A 117 27.96 -15.09 -25.04
C LYS A 117 29.06 -16.11 -24.76
N PHE A 118 28.69 -17.23 -24.17
CA PHE A 118 29.56 -18.40 -24.16
C PHE A 118 29.47 -19.04 -25.54
N ASP A 119 30.45 -18.76 -26.39
CA ASP A 119 30.71 -19.54 -27.58
C ASP A 119 31.07 -20.96 -27.13
N ARG A 120 30.15 -21.89 -27.38
CA ARG A 120 30.39 -23.31 -27.16
C ARG A 120 31.36 -23.80 -28.23
N TYR A 121 32.56 -24.17 -27.80
CA TYR A 121 33.48 -25.00 -28.59
C TYR A 121 32.93 -26.41 -28.77
#